data_AF-A0A4R6YRG7-F1
#
_entry.id   AF-A0A4R6YRG7-F1
#
_cell.length_a   1.000
_cell.length_b   1.000
_cell.length_c   1.000
_cell.angle_alpha   90.00
_cell.angle_beta   90.00
_cell.angle_gamma   90.00
#
_symmetry.space_group_name_H-M   'P 1'
#
loop_
_entity.id
_entity.type
_entity.pdbx_description
1 polymer ?
#
loop_
_entity_poly.entity_id
_entity_poly.type
_entity_poly.pdbx_seq_one_letter_code
_entity_poly.pdbx_strand_id
1 'polypeptide(L)'
;MRPECSGNAIFRVIATDKQVKIPSDELEWQDEVEEGSESSMGPRRTHYAEAEVGDEGHTVVWNLWEYPLGAPEDSQTEYNKEVLELVQDFDYRLVHDPEDRREPEEPEE
;
A
#
# COMPACT_ATOMS: atom_id res chain seq x y z
N MET A 1 3.49 -11.38 -1.70
CA MET A 1 2.92 -10.63 -2.84
C MET A 1 3.75 -9.39 -3.09
N ARG A 2 3.47 -8.66 -4.17
CA ARG A 2 4.03 -7.32 -4.40
C ARG A 2 2.92 -6.29 -4.58
N PRO A 3 3.09 -5.04 -4.13
CA PRO A 3 2.15 -3.98 -4.41
C PRO A 3 2.28 -3.56 -5.88
N GLU A 4 1.15 -3.54 -6.59
CA GLU A 4 1.02 -2.84 -7.86
C GLU A 4 0.22 -1.57 -7.62
N CYS A 5 0.76 -0.44 -8.07
CA CYS A 5 0.13 0.87 -7.95
C CYS A 5 0.12 1.56 -9.31
N SER A 6 -1.04 2.09 -9.71
CA SER A 6 -1.19 2.80 -10.96
C SER A 6 -2.10 4.03 -10.81
N GLY A 7 -1.94 4.97 -11.72
CA GLY A 7 -2.73 6.21 -11.71
C GLY A 7 -2.08 7.30 -10.87
N ASN A 8 -2.91 8.14 -10.26
CA ASN A 8 -2.46 9.28 -9.47
C ASN A 8 -3.41 9.54 -8.31
N ALA A 9 -2.86 9.83 -7.13
CA ALA A 9 -3.63 10.40 -6.03
C ALA A 9 -3.68 11.92 -6.18
N ILE A 10 -4.82 12.50 -5.84
CA ILE A 10 -5.08 13.94 -5.84
C ILE A 10 -5.63 14.30 -4.48
N PHE A 11 -4.88 15.13 -3.76
CA PHE A 11 -5.30 15.73 -2.50
C PHE A 11 -5.56 17.20 -2.68
N ARG A 12 -6.59 17.70 -2.01
CA ARG A 12 -6.84 19.13 -1.87
C ARG A 12 -6.46 19.57 -0.47
N VAL A 13 -5.59 20.56 -0.38
CA VAL A 13 -5.24 21.22 0.90
C VAL A 13 -6.38 22.18 1.25
N ILE A 14 -7.10 21.91 2.34
CA ILE A 14 -8.33 22.63 2.73
C ILE A 14 -8.04 24.11 3.00
N ALA A 15 -6.91 24.42 3.65
CA ALA A 15 -6.56 25.78 4.04
C ALA A 15 -6.29 26.70 2.83
N THR A 16 -5.76 26.16 1.74
CA THR A 16 -5.29 26.94 0.57
C THR A 16 -6.09 26.68 -0.71
N ASP A 17 -6.99 25.69 -0.68
CA ASP A 17 -7.70 25.16 -1.85
C ASP A 17 -6.80 24.56 -2.94
N LYS A 18 -5.50 24.40 -2.67
CA LYS A 18 -4.52 23.90 -3.64
C LYS A 18 -4.68 22.41 -3.82
N GLN A 19 -4.73 21.96 -5.07
CA GLN A 19 -4.65 20.53 -5.40
C GLN A 19 -3.20 20.12 -5.62
N VAL A 20 -2.82 19.01 -5.01
CA VAL A 20 -1.52 18.37 -5.13
C VAL A 20 -1.75 17.00 -5.71
N LYS A 21 -1.03 16.72 -6.81
CA LYS A 21 -1.09 15.45 -7.51
C LYS A 21 0.18 14.67 -7.20
N ILE A 22 0.01 13.42 -6.80
CA ILE A 22 1.09 12.48 -6.56
C ILE A 22 0.96 11.37 -7.61
N PRO A 23 1.92 11.21 -8.53
CA PRO A 23 1.96 10.10 -9.47
C PRO A 23 2.43 8.81 -8.78
N SER A 24 1.95 7.66 -9.26
CA SER A 24 2.25 6.37 -8.62
C SER A 24 3.73 5.99 -8.68
N ASP A 25 4.47 6.55 -9.64
CA ASP A 25 5.91 6.36 -9.83
C ASP A 25 6.75 7.03 -8.72
N GLU A 26 6.17 8.00 -8.00
CA GLU A 26 6.82 8.64 -6.85
C GLU A 26 6.59 7.85 -5.54
N LEU A 27 5.76 6.81 -5.53
CA LEU A 27 5.56 5.98 -4.35
C LEU A 27 6.66 4.92 -4.20
N GLU A 28 7.38 5.01 -3.09
CA GLU A 28 8.32 3.98 -2.65
C GLU A 28 7.65 3.06 -1.63
N TRP A 29 7.29 1.85 -2.08
CA TRP A 29 6.69 0.84 -1.20
C TRP A 29 7.76 0.16 -0.34
N GLN A 30 7.47 0.03 0.94
CA GLN A 30 8.27 -0.63 1.96
C GLN A 30 7.50 -1.82 2.55
N ASP A 31 8.22 -2.89 2.86
CA ASP A 31 7.67 -4.09 3.49
C ASP A 31 8.00 -4.12 4.99
N GLU A 32 6.99 -4.28 5.84
CA GLU A 32 7.14 -4.61 7.24
C GLU A 32 6.56 -6.00 7.52
N VAL A 33 7.36 -6.90 8.10
CA VAL A 33 6.89 -8.23 8.52
C VAL A 33 6.75 -8.23 10.03
N GLU A 34 5.51 -8.29 10.50
CA GLU A 34 5.22 -8.53 11.89
C GLU A 34 5.22 -10.05 12.13
N GLU A 35 6.33 -10.55 12.65
CA GLU A 35 6.42 -11.90 13.19
C GLU A 35 5.52 -11.98 14.43
N GLY A 36 4.28 -12.42 14.22
CA GLY A 36 3.19 -12.27 15.18
C GLY A 36 3.57 -12.69 16.60
N SER A 37 3.39 -11.76 17.53
CA SER A 37 3.18 -12.12 18.94
C SER A 37 1.89 -12.95 19.01
N GLU A 38 2.04 -14.26 19.17
CA GLU A 38 1.00 -15.20 19.64
C GLU A 38 -0.32 -15.27 18.81
N SER A 39 -0.35 -14.86 17.54
CA SER A 39 -1.55 -15.00 16.68
C SER A 39 -1.54 -16.33 15.92
N SER A 40 -2.58 -17.15 16.14
CA SER A 40 -2.67 -18.58 15.79
C SER A 40 -2.61 -18.95 14.29
N MET A 41 -2.49 -18.00 13.35
CA MET A 41 -2.52 -18.28 11.89
C MET A 41 -1.28 -17.83 11.09
N GLY A 42 -0.23 -17.34 11.74
CA GLY A 42 1.06 -17.03 11.08
C GLY A 42 1.42 -15.53 11.05
N PRO A 43 2.53 -15.17 10.39
CA PRO A 43 2.99 -13.78 10.33
C PRO A 43 2.11 -12.91 9.42
N ARG A 44 2.07 -11.61 9.71
CA ARG A 44 1.44 -10.58 8.89
C ARG A 44 2.51 -9.81 8.15
N ARG A 45 2.25 -9.45 6.89
CA ARG A 45 3.09 -8.50 6.14
C ARG A 45 2.28 -7.27 5.80
N THR A 46 2.87 -6.10 6.01
CA THR A 46 2.31 -4.80 5.62
C THR A 46 3.19 -4.22 4.54
N HIS A 47 2.60 -3.88 3.39
CA HIS A 47 3.23 -3.05 2.38
C HIS A 47 2.73 -1.63 2.58
N TYR A 48 3.63 -0.68 2.80
CA TYR A 48 3.25 0.71 2.99
C TYR A 48 4.08 1.65 2.13
N ALA A 49 3.47 2.75 1.69
CA ALA A 49 4.16 3.84 1.01
C ALA A 49 3.75 5.17 1.65
N GLU A 50 4.67 6.11 1.73
CA GLU A 50 4.44 7.43 2.32
C GLU A 50 4.81 8.54 1.33
N ALA A 51 4.05 9.64 1.35
CA ALA A 51 4.34 10.82 0.56
C ALA A 51 3.93 12.10 1.29
N GLU A 52 4.61 13.20 0.99
CA GLU A 52 4.32 14.52 1.53
C GLU A 52 3.42 15.33 0.59
N VAL A 53 2.42 16.02 1.15
CA VAL A 53 1.42 16.79 0.42
C VAL A 53 1.42 18.24 0.87
N GLY A 54 1.52 19.13 -0.13
CA GLY A 54 1.47 20.57 0.08
C GLY A 54 2.79 21.15 0.57
N ASP A 55 2.88 22.48 0.58
CA ASP A 55 4.08 23.20 1.00
C ASP A 55 4.39 23.05 2.50
N GLU A 56 3.41 22.59 3.29
CA GLU A 56 3.50 22.33 4.73
C GLU A 56 3.99 20.91 5.07
N GLY A 57 4.15 20.03 4.07
CA GLY A 57 4.70 18.68 4.27
C GLY A 57 3.77 17.72 5.01
N HIS A 58 2.47 17.71 4.70
CA HIS A 58 1.54 16.78 5.34
C HIS A 58 1.72 15.35 4.83
N THR A 59 1.97 14.41 5.73
CA THR A 59 2.18 13.00 5.36
C THR A 59 0.86 12.30 5.02
N VAL A 60 0.89 11.52 3.94
CA VAL A 60 -0.12 10.55 3.56
C VAL A 60 0.53 9.18 3.50
N VAL A 61 -0.16 8.15 3.99
CA VAL A 61 0.33 6.77 4.00
C VAL A 61 -0.69 5.86 3.32
N TRP A 62 -0.23 5.00 2.41
CA TRP A 62 -1.01 3.91 1.84
C TRP A 62 -0.53 2.60 2.44
N ASN A 63 -1.46 1.78 2.91
CA ASN A 63 -1.19 0.47 3.49
C ASN A 63 -1.92 -0.62 2.72
N LEU A 64 -1.25 -1.76 2.53
CA LEU A 64 -1.77 -3.01 2.00
C LEU A 64 -1.35 -4.15 2.91
N TRP A 65 -2.30 -4.96 3.38
CA TRP A 65 -2.02 -6.04 4.33
C TRP A 65 -2.13 -7.42 3.70
N GLU A 66 -1.16 -8.28 4.03
CA GLU A 66 -1.17 -9.71 3.80
C GLU A 66 -1.40 -10.46 5.12
N TYR A 67 -2.55 -11.12 5.26
CA TYR A 67 -2.79 -11.99 6.41
C TYR A 67 -3.76 -13.16 6.09
N PRO A 68 -3.34 -14.41 6.33
CA PRO A 68 -1.96 -14.82 6.61
C PRO A 68 -1.03 -14.48 5.43
N LEU A 69 0.28 -14.47 5.65
CA LEU A 69 1.26 -14.16 4.61
C LEU A 69 0.96 -14.91 3.29
N GLY A 70 0.82 -14.16 2.19
CA GLY A 70 0.44 -14.70 0.88
C GLY A 70 -1.07 -14.69 0.57
N ALA A 71 -1.91 -14.07 1.41
CA ALA A 71 -3.33 -13.78 1.13
C ALA A 71 -3.60 -12.28 1.30
N PRO A 72 -4.26 -11.60 0.34
CA PRO A 72 -4.59 -10.19 0.51
C PRO A 72 -5.72 -10.06 1.53
N GLU A 73 -5.58 -9.16 2.49
CA GLU A 73 -6.61 -8.91 3.49
C GLU A 73 -7.39 -7.63 3.16
N ASP A 74 -6.75 -6.48 3.28
CA ASP A 74 -7.39 -5.16 3.16
C ASP A 74 -6.38 -4.07 2.75
N SER A 75 -6.88 -2.86 2.49
CA SER A 75 -6.10 -1.71 2.02
C SER A 75 -6.63 -0.42 2.64
N GLN A 76 -5.74 0.49 3.04
CA GLN A 76 -6.16 1.75 3.67
C GLN A 76 -5.26 2.92 3.28
N THR A 77 -5.87 4.08 3.06
CA THR A 77 -5.19 5.36 2.87
C THR A 77 -5.40 6.22 4.12
N GLU A 78 -4.31 6.55 4.80
CA GLU A 78 -4.27 7.35 6.03
C GLU A 78 -3.73 8.75 5.74
N TYR A 79 -4.49 9.77 6.17
CA TYR A 79 -4.11 11.17 6.03
C TYR A 79 -4.89 12.03 7.03
N ASN A 80 -4.39 13.24 7.30
CA ASN A 80 -5.09 14.19 8.16
C ASN A 80 -6.29 14.80 7.41
N LYS A 81 -7.49 14.29 7.68
CA LYS A 81 -8.76 14.72 7.08
C LYS A 81 -9.20 16.14 7.46
N GLU A 82 -8.61 16.73 8.50
CA GLU A 82 -8.89 18.11 8.89
C GLU A 82 -8.12 19.12 8.03
N VAL A 83 -7.05 18.66 7.35
CA VAL A 83 -6.17 19.50 6.55
C VAL A 83 -6.20 19.13 5.07
N LEU A 84 -6.37 17.85 4.76
CA LEU A 84 -6.40 17.31 3.41
C LEU A 84 -7.74 16.65 3.11
N GLU A 85 -8.22 16.86 1.88
CA GLU A 85 -9.35 16.15 1.30
C GLU A 85 -8.84 15.26 0.15
N LEU A 86 -9.08 13.95 0.24
CA LEU A 86 -8.78 13.02 -0.84
C LEU A 86 -9.84 13.17 -1.95
N VAL A 87 -9.42 13.69 -3.09
CA VAL A 87 -10.28 13.90 -4.27
C VAL A 87 -10.28 12.67 -5.16
N GLN A 88 -9.12 12.04 -5.31
CA GLN A 88 -8.91 10.83 -6.09
C GLN A 88 -7.76 10.06 -5.48
N ASP A 89 -7.87 8.73 -5.41
CA ASP A 89 -6.79 7.87 -4.94
C ASP A 89 -6.15 7.07 -6.09
N PHE A 90 -5.03 6.42 -5.80
CA PHE A 90 -4.43 5.45 -6.70
C PHE A 90 -5.33 4.22 -6.90
N ASP A 91 -5.11 3.49 -7.99
CA ASP A 91 -5.54 2.11 -8.10
C ASP A 91 -4.36 1.24 -7.64
N TYR A 92 -4.41 0.79 -6.39
CA TYR A 92 -3.35 0.01 -5.76
C TYR A 92 -3.88 -1.28 -5.17
N ARG A 93 -3.11 -2.36 -5.33
CA ARG A 93 -3.51 -3.72 -4.95
C ARG A 93 -2.30 -4.62 -4.74
N LEU A 94 -2.50 -5.73 -4.04
CA LEU A 94 -1.52 -6.81 -3.96
C LEU A 94 -1.69 -7.77 -5.13
N VAL A 95 -0.57 -8.11 -5.78
CA VAL A 95 -0.53 -9.18 -6.78
C VAL A 95 0.43 -10.28 -6.37
N HIS A 96 0.10 -11.51 -6.77
CA HIS A 96 1.00 -12.65 -6.61
C HIS A 96 2.23 -12.46 -7.50
N ASP A 97 3.40 -12.70 -6.93
CA ASP A 97 4.63 -12.71 -7.70
C ASP A 97 4.62 -13.97 -8.61
N PRO A 98 4.94 -13.85 -9.91
CA PRO A 98 4.95 -15.00 -10.81
C PRO A 98 5.93 -16.11 -10.37
N GLU A 99 6.97 -15.78 -9.59
CA GLU A 99 7.93 -16.75 -9.04
C GLU A 99 7.36 -17.60 -7.90
N ASP A 100 6.20 -17.25 -7.32
CA ASP A 100 5.53 -18.04 -6.27
C ASP A 100 4.73 -19.22 -6.84
N ARG A 101 4.57 -19.31 -8.17
CA ARG A 101 4.20 -20.56 -8.83
C ARG A 101 5.40 -21.50 -8.78
N ARG A 102 5.57 -22.22 -7.67
CA ARG A 102 6.23 -23.53 -7.75
C ARG A 102 5.44 -24.35 -8.76
N GLU A 103 6.00 -24.54 -9.95
CA GLU A 103 5.58 -25.60 -10.84
C GLU A 103 5.56 -26.89 -9.99
N PRO A 104 4.46 -27.65 -9.96
CA PRO A 104 4.48 -28.92 -9.23
C PRO A 104 5.65 -29.73 -9.81
N GLU A 105 6.61 -30.08 -8.96
CA GLU A 105 7.64 -31.06 -9.34
C GLU A 105 6.88 -32.29 -9.82
N GLU A 106 6.90 -32.54 -11.13
CA GLU A 106 6.31 -33.75 -11.70
C GLU A 106 6.96 -34.93 -10.96
N PRO A 107 6.19 -35.84 -10.37
CA PRO A 107 6.79 -36.97 -9.66
C PRO A 107 7.61 -37.77 -10.68
N GLU A 108 8.93 -37.81 -10.48
CA GLU A 108 9.80 -38.70 -11.27
C GLU A 108 9.34 -40.15 -11.04
N GLU A 109 8.93 -40.81 -12.13
CA GLU A 109 8.47 -42.21 -12.16
C GLU A 109 9.57 -43.23 -11.82
#